data_AF-I3XY51-F1
#
_entry.id   AF-I3XY51-F1
#
_cell.length_a   1.000
_cell.length_b   1.000
_cell.length_c   1.000
_cell.angle_alpha   90.00
_cell.angle_beta   90.00
_cell.angle_gamma   90.00
#
_symmetry.space_group_name_H-M   'P 1'
#
loop_
_entity.id
_entity.type
_entity.pdbx_description
1 polymer ?
#
loop_
_entity_poly.entity_id
_entity_poly.type
_entity_poly.pdbx_seq_one_letter_code
_entity_poly.pdbx_strand_id
1 'polypeptide(L)'
;MKYFLMLLSFIFLTGCAPKVVDLSTINPSIKPIAGESIAVYDESMDAILFYDFFQKETFLMQKTSGKVIPFRVEFMDLWITGLGHDIQRLTQGNAEEIRPALLYNAKQKGLKTLHVNQKDYIIETTFAHDMVDAIDRYEEKMRRYERDKRFPLLMKH
;
A
#
# COMPACT_ATOMS: atom_id res chain seq x y z
N MET A 1 -15.80 25.65 21.74
CA MET A 1 -16.07 24.20 21.87
C MET A 1 -16.94 23.59 20.77
N LYS A 2 -17.87 24.32 20.10
CA LYS A 2 -18.68 23.74 19.00
C LYS A 2 -17.92 23.39 17.71
N TYR A 3 -16.85 24.13 17.38
CA TYR A 3 -16.08 23.91 16.14
C TYR A 3 -15.10 22.73 16.21
N PHE A 4 -14.72 22.28 17.40
CA PHE A 4 -13.79 21.15 17.57
C PHE A 4 -14.46 19.80 17.28
N LEU A 5 -15.75 19.65 17.62
CA LEU A 5 -16.52 18.45 17.27
C LEU A 5 -16.84 18.36 15.76
N MET A 6 -16.94 19.50 15.07
CA MET A 6 -17.24 19.54 13.63
C MET A 6 -16.02 19.22 12.75
N LEU A 7 -14.80 19.44 13.27
CA LEU A 7 -13.55 19.06 12.60
C LEU A 7 -13.28 17.55 12.73
N LEU A 8 -13.71 16.93 13.84
CA LEU A 8 -13.52 15.51 14.10
C LEU A 8 -14.40 14.63 13.18
N SER A 9 -15.60 15.11 12.80
CA SER A 9 -16.50 14.38 11.89
C SER A 9 -16.03 14.37 10.42
N PHE A 10 -15.12 15.26 10.03
CA PHE A 10 -14.55 15.27 8.67
C PHE A 10 -13.42 14.25 8.48
N ILE A 11 -12.74 13.84 9.56
CA ILE A 11 -11.57 12.96 9.49
C ILE A 11 -11.99 11.47 9.38
N PHE A 12 -13.17 11.10 9.86
CA PHE A 12 -13.72 9.73 9.74
C PHE A 12 -14.22 9.35 8.33
N LEU A 13 -14.20 10.28 7.36
CA LEU A 13 -14.65 10.05 5.99
C LEU A 13 -13.50 9.83 4.98
N THR A 14 -12.27 9.63 5.45
CA THR A 14 -11.11 9.32 4.58
C THR A 14 -11.02 7.85 4.15
N GLY A 15 -12.06 7.06 4.40
CA GLY A 15 -12.23 5.79 3.71
C GLY A 15 -12.77 6.03 2.30
N CYS A 16 -12.10 5.54 1.27
CA CYS A 16 -12.69 5.49 -0.08
C CYS A 16 -14.07 4.84 0.02
N ALA A 17 -15.11 5.58 -0.34
CA ALA A 17 -16.48 5.08 -0.29
C ALA A 17 -16.59 3.84 -1.20
N PRO A 18 -17.28 2.77 -0.74
CA PRO A 18 -17.48 1.62 -1.59
C PRO A 18 -18.21 1.99 -2.86
N LYS A 19 -17.72 1.49 -4.00
CA LYS A 19 -18.30 1.71 -5.32
C LYS A 19 -18.83 0.41 -5.90
N VAL A 20 -19.86 0.50 -6.75
CA VAL A 20 -20.32 -0.66 -7.52
C VAL A 20 -19.20 -1.08 -8.48
N VAL A 21 -18.95 -2.38 -8.58
CA VAL A 21 -17.92 -2.93 -9.48
C VAL A 21 -18.37 -2.76 -10.93
N ASP A 22 -17.55 -2.05 -11.71
CA ASP A 22 -17.70 -2.01 -13.16
C ASP A 22 -16.83 -3.09 -13.80
N LEU A 23 -17.46 -4.22 -14.13
CA LEU A 23 -16.79 -5.38 -14.75
C LEU A 23 -16.15 -5.06 -16.11
N SER A 24 -16.57 -3.98 -16.79
CA SER A 24 -15.95 -3.57 -18.06
C SER A 24 -14.53 -3.05 -17.89
N THR A 25 -14.21 -2.57 -16.68
CA THR A 25 -12.89 -2.04 -16.33
C THR A 25 -11.95 -3.12 -15.79
N ILE A 26 -12.48 -4.27 -15.38
CA ILE A 26 -11.71 -5.39 -14.83
C ILE A 26 -11.15 -6.24 -15.96
N ASN A 27 -9.90 -6.69 -15.80
CA ASN A 27 -9.27 -7.62 -16.72
C ASN A 27 -10.16 -8.88 -16.86
N PRO A 28 -10.61 -9.25 -18.08
CA PRO A 28 -11.55 -10.36 -18.27
C PRO A 28 -11.06 -11.73 -17.78
N SER A 29 -9.74 -11.88 -17.59
CA SER A 29 -9.16 -13.08 -16.99
C SER A 29 -9.35 -13.19 -15.47
N ILE A 30 -9.81 -12.11 -14.84
CA ILE A 30 -10.08 -12.00 -13.41
C ILE A 30 -11.59 -11.97 -13.20
N LYS A 31 -12.08 -12.79 -12.28
CA LYS A 31 -13.48 -12.80 -11.86
C LYS A 31 -13.52 -12.39 -10.39
N PRO A 32 -13.87 -11.14 -10.07
CA PRO A 32 -13.97 -10.71 -8.68
C PRO A 32 -15.11 -11.46 -7.99
N ILE A 33 -14.83 -12.04 -6.82
CA ILE A 33 -15.80 -12.79 -6.02
C ILE A 33 -16.00 -12.05 -4.69
N ALA A 34 -17.24 -12.02 -4.20
CA ALA A 34 -17.53 -11.44 -2.89
C ALA A 34 -16.80 -12.20 -1.77
N GLY A 35 -16.19 -11.46 -0.84
CA GLY A 35 -15.36 -12.00 0.25
C GLY A 35 -13.88 -12.12 -0.10
N GLU A 36 -13.47 -11.84 -1.34
CA GLU A 36 -12.07 -11.84 -1.74
C GLU A 36 -11.47 -10.44 -1.70
N SER A 37 -10.16 -10.40 -1.39
CA SER A 37 -9.33 -9.20 -1.51
C SER A 37 -8.22 -9.44 -2.52
N ILE A 38 -8.12 -8.55 -3.51
CA ILE A 38 -7.06 -8.59 -4.52
C ILE A 38 -6.07 -7.46 -4.22
N ALA A 39 -4.81 -7.83 -3.97
CA ALA A 39 -3.72 -6.88 -3.85
C ALA A 39 -3.08 -6.59 -5.21
N VAL A 40 -2.77 -5.33 -5.46
CA VAL A 40 -2.02 -4.88 -6.65
C VAL A 40 -0.90 -3.94 -6.27
N TYR A 41 0.12 -3.88 -7.11
CA TYR A 41 1.05 -2.76 -7.20
C TYR A 41 0.66 -1.86 -8.38
N ASP A 42 0.22 -0.64 -8.07
CA ASP A 42 -0.07 0.41 -9.05
C ASP A 42 1.20 1.23 -9.31
N GLU A 43 1.82 1.03 -10.48
CA GLU A 43 3.01 1.77 -10.89
C GLU A 43 2.74 3.27 -11.11
N SER A 44 1.51 3.65 -11.46
CA SER A 44 1.17 5.04 -11.77
C SER A 44 1.06 5.90 -10.51
N MET A 45 0.52 5.31 -9.44
CA MET A 45 0.42 5.94 -8.12
C MET A 45 1.61 5.62 -7.21
N ASP A 46 2.48 4.71 -7.64
CA ASP A 46 3.52 4.08 -6.84
C ASP A 46 2.96 3.60 -5.49
N ALA A 47 1.93 2.76 -5.55
CA ALA A 47 1.14 2.37 -4.38
C ALA A 47 0.82 0.87 -4.38
N ILE A 48 0.75 0.30 -3.18
CA ILE A 48 0.18 -1.02 -2.93
C ILE A 48 -1.30 -0.80 -2.62
N LEU A 49 -2.20 -1.32 -3.46
CA LEU A 49 -3.65 -1.17 -3.28
C LEU A 49 -4.30 -2.53 -2.99
N PHE A 50 -5.30 -2.53 -2.13
CA PHE A 50 -6.15 -3.67 -1.81
C PHE A 50 -7.56 -3.38 -2.26
N TYR A 51 -8.11 -4.29 -3.07
CA TYR A 51 -9.47 -4.24 -3.57
C TYR A 51 -10.30 -5.31 -2.87
N ASP A 52 -11.09 -4.89 -1.90
CA ASP A 52 -11.98 -5.76 -1.14
C ASP A 52 -13.34 -5.81 -1.84
N PHE A 53 -13.73 -7.00 -2.29
CA PHE A 53 -14.99 -7.23 -2.96
C PHE A 53 -16.02 -7.79 -1.97
N PHE A 54 -17.21 -7.22 -1.95
CA PHE A 54 -18.28 -7.68 -1.05
C PHE A 54 -19.65 -7.48 -1.68
N GLN A 55 -20.59 -8.32 -1.26
CA GLN A 55 -21.96 -8.25 -1.73
C GLN A 55 -22.74 -7.24 -0.88
N LYS A 56 -23.43 -6.29 -1.53
CA LYS A 56 -24.44 -5.45 -0.87
C LYS A 56 -25.72 -5.54 -1.68
N GLU A 57 -26.75 -6.12 -1.07
CA GLU A 57 -28.00 -6.49 -1.76
C GLU A 57 -27.70 -7.36 -2.98
N THR A 58 -28.05 -6.90 -4.19
CA THR A 58 -27.79 -7.61 -5.46
C THR A 58 -26.51 -7.14 -6.16
N PHE A 59 -25.83 -6.11 -5.66
CA PHE A 59 -24.67 -5.53 -6.31
C PHE A 59 -23.36 -6.02 -5.68
N LEU A 60 -22.39 -6.33 -6.54
CA LEU A 60 -21.01 -6.50 -6.14
C LEU A 60 -20.40 -5.12 -5.92
N MET A 61 -19.92 -4.89 -4.71
CA MET A 61 -19.27 -3.65 -4.28
C MET A 61 -17.78 -3.87 -4.14
N GLN A 62 -17.02 -2.81 -4.33
CA GLN A 62 -15.58 -2.76 -4.14
C GLN A 62 -15.24 -1.62 -3.19
N LYS A 63 -14.43 -1.93 -2.18
CA LYS A 63 -13.75 -0.94 -1.35
C LYS A 63 -12.26 -1.00 -1.69
N THR A 64 -11.64 0.17 -1.78
CA THR A 64 -10.20 0.27 -2.04
C THR A 64 -9.52 0.85 -0.82
N SER A 65 -8.42 0.24 -0.41
CA SER A 65 -7.48 0.76 0.57
C SER A 65 -6.06 0.59 0.03
N GLY A 66 -5.05 1.15 0.70
CA GLY A 66 -3.69 0.98 0.23
C GLY A 66 -2.67 1.87 0.91
N LYS A 67 -1.43 1.71 0.46
CA LYS A 67 -0.25 2.41 0.95
C LYS A 67 0.51 2.99 -0.25
N VAL A 68 0.74 4.30 -0.22
CA VAL A 68 1.65 4.95 -1.16
C VAL A 68 3.09 4.66 -0.72
N ILE A 69 3.94 4.30 -1.67
CA ILE A 69 5.35 4.00 -1.41
C ILE A 69 6.10 5.31 -1.17
N PRO A 70 6.95 5.40 -0.14
CA PRO A 70 7.72 6.61 0.13
C PRO A 70 8.69 6.91 -1.02
N PHE A 71 8.62 8.15 -1.56
CA PHE A 71 9.40 8.60 -2.72
C PHE A 71 10.91 8.69 -2.48
N ARG A 72 11.34 8.83 -1.22
CA ARG A 72 12.76 8.90 -0.85
C ARG A 72 13.03 7.88 0.25
N VAL A 73 13.58 6.75 -0.15
CA VAL A 73 14.24 5.83 0.75
C VAL A 73 15.69 5.80 0.33
N GLU A 74 16.56 6.47 1.07
CA GLU A 74 17.99 6.43 0.77
C GLU A 74 18.51 5.02 1.06
N PHE A 75 19.45 4.52 0.25
CA PHE A 75 19.98 3.17 0.41
C PHE A 75 20.55 2.95 1.82
N MET A 76 21.22 3.96 2.41
CA MET A 76 21.70 3.87 3.79
C MET A 76 20.55 3.78 4.82
N ASP A 77 19.45 4.48 4.58
CA ASP A 77 18.27 4.44 5.45
C ASP A 77 17.57 3.08 5.40
N LEU A 78 17.57 2.37 4.26
CA LEU A 78 17.02 1.01 4.13
C LEU A 78 17.65 0.03 5.13
N TRP A 79 18.97 0.07 5.28
CA TRP A 79 19.70 -0.88 6.09
C TRP A 79 19.68 -0.52 7.58
N ILE A 80 19.79 0.77 7.91
CA ILE A 80 19.71 1.24 9.30
C ILE A 80 18.32 0.99 9.90
N THR A 81 17.28 1.15 9.09
CA THR A 81 15.89 0.91 9.52
C THR A 81 15.48 -0.56 9.46
N GLY A 82 16.27 -1.42 8.83
CA GLY A 82 15.98 -2.84 8.63
C GLY A 82 15.00 -3.14 7.48
N LEU A 83 14.54 -2.12 6.75
CA LEU A 83 13.65 -2.29 5.60
C LEU A 83 14.32 -3.10 4.47
N GLY A 84 15.61 -2.89 4.22
CA GLY A 84 16.37 -3.69 3.24
C GLY A 84 16.39 -5.18 3.60
N HIS A 85 16.59 -5.52 4.87
CA HIS A 85 16.54 -6.90 5.37
C HIS A 85 15.14 -7.52 5.23
N ASP A 86 14.09 -6.74 5.53
CA ASP A 86 12.72 -7.19 5.35
C ASP A 86 12.41 -7.46 3.87
N ILE A 87 12.83 -6.58 2.96
CA ILE A 87 12.64 -6.76 1.51
C ILE A 87 13.37 -8.02 1.01
N GLN A 88 14.62 -8.21 1.42
CA GLN A 88 15.38 -9.42 1.07
C GLN A 88 14.69 -10.68 1.60
N ARG A 89 14.20 -10.67 2.84
CA ARG A 89 13.47 -11.81 3.41
C ARG A 89 12.20 -12.11 2.63
N LEU A 90 11.39 -11.09 2.33
CA LEU A 90 10.12 -11.24 1.61
C LEU A 90 10.31 -11.72 0.16
N THR A 91 11.45 -11.39 -0.45
CA THR A 91 11.76 -11.79 -1.84
C THR A 91 12.74 -12.95 -1.93
N GLN A 92 13.12 -13.57 -0.81
CA GLN A 92 14.13 -14.63 -0.75
C GLN A 92 15.46 -14.20 -1.43
N GLY A 93 15.84 -12.93 -1.25
CA GLY A 93 17.08 -12.35 -1.77
C GLY A 93 17.01 -11.84 -3.21
N ASN A 94 15.84 -11.80 -3.84
CA ASN A 94 15.69 -11.39 -5.25
C ASN A 94 15.53 -9.87 -5.44
N ALA A 95 15.36 -9.11 -4.36
CA ALA A 95 15.30 -7.65 -4.41
C ALA A 95 15.86 -7.02 -3.13
N GLU A 96 16.33 -5.78 -3.26
CA GLU A 96 16.84 -4.96 -2.15
C GLU A 96 16.05 -3.64 -2.00
N GLU A 97 15.21 -3.32 -2.99
CA GLU A 97 14.38 -2.12 -3.04
C GLU A 97 12.90 -2.49 -3.15
N ILE A 98 12.01 -1.58 -2.70
CA ILE A 98 10.56 -1.82 -2.64
C ILE A 98 9.98 -2.10 -4.04
N ARG A 99 10.23 -1.22 -5.03
CA ARG A 99 9.63 -1.37 -6.37
C ARG A 99 10.10 -2.64 -7.08
N PRO A 100 11.41 -2.97 -7.13
CA PRO A 100 11.86 -4.26 -7.65
C PRO A 100 11.25 -5.45 -6.93
N ALA A 101 11.03 -5.39 -5.61
CA ALA A 101 10.37 -6.47 -4.86
C ALA A 101 8.91 -6.67 -5.27
N LEU A 102 8.15 -5.58 -5.43
CA LEU A 102 6.76 -5.62 -5.89
C LEU A 102 6.66 -6.16 -7.31
N LEU A 103 7.51 -5.69 -8.23
CA LEU A 103 7.57 -6.19 -9.60
C LEU A 103 8.04 -7.64 -9.68
N TYR A 104 8.96 -8.07 -8.82
CA TYR A 104 9.36 -9.47 -8.71
C TYR A 104 8.17 -10.34 -8.33
N ASN A 105 7.41 -9.96 -7.30
CA ASN A 105 6.22 -10.71 -6.90
C ASN A 105 5.14 -10.72 -8.00
N ALA A 106 4.90 -9.58 -8.65
CA ALA A 106 4.00 -9.50 -9.80
C ALA A 106 4.42 -10.42 -10.95
N LYS A 107 5.74 -10.54 -11.23
CA LYS A 107 6.26 -11.50 -12.21
C LYS A 107 5.95 -12.95 -11.84
N GLN A 108 6.03 -13.31 -10.56
CA GLN A 108 5.63 -14.65 -10.10
C GLN A 108 4.13 -14.91 -10.33
N LYS A 109 3.30 -13.87 -10.33
CA LYS A 109 1.87 -13.93 -10.69
C LYS A 109 1.60 -13.87 -12.21
N GLY A 110 2.65 -13.75 -13.03
CA GLY A 110 2.55 -13.64 -14.49
C GLY A 110 2.24 -12.24 -15.01
N LEU A 111 2.54 -11.18 -14.23
CA LEU A 111 2.32 -9.76 -14.60
C LEU A 111 0.87 -9.46 -15.03
N LYS A 112 -0.10 -10.09 -14.38
CA LYS A 112 -1.52 -9.84 -14.64
C LYS A 112 -1.93 -8.52 -14.03
N THR A 113 -2.63 -7.68 -14.79
CA THR A 113 -3.24 -6.44 -14.27
C THR A 113 -4.65 -6.74 -13.75
N LEU A 114 -5.09 -6.02 -12.72
CA LEU A 114 -6.48 -6.13 -12.27
C LEU A 114 -7.41 -5.35 -13.21
N HIS A 115 -7.03 -4.16 -13.65
CA HIS A 115 -7.83 -3.36 -14.58
C HIS A 115 -7.27 -3.40 -16.01
N VAL A 116 -8.17 -3.21 -16.98
CA VAL A 116 -7.82 -3.11 -18.41
C VAL A 116 -7.11 -1.78 -18.66
N ASN A 117 -5.99 -1.83 -19.40
CA ASN A 117 -5.17 -0.67 -19.76
C ASN A 117 -4.60 0.12 -18.57
N GLN A 118 -4.54 -0.47 -17.38
CA GLN A 118 -3.88 0.10 -16.21
C GLN A 118 -2.60 -0.67 -15.89
N LYS A 119 -1.68 -0.03 -15.17
CA LYS A 119 -0.41 -0.63 -14.72
C LYS A 119 -0.51 -1.05 -13.25
N ASP A 120 -1.55 -1.81 -12.94
CA ASP A 120 -1.92 -2.25 -11.60
C ASP A 120 -1.75 -3.77 -11.47
N TYR A 121 -0.51 -4.19 -11.26
CA TYR A 121 -0.16 -5.60 -11.35
C TYR A 121 -0.56 -6.34 -10.09
N ILE A 122 -1.26 -7.45 -10.25
CA ILE A 122 -1.66 -8.35 -9.17
C ILE A 122 -0.40 -8.92 -8.52
N ILE A 123 -0.33 -8.76 -7.21
CA ILE A 123 0.68 -9.34 -6.33
C ILE A 123 0.00 -10.30 -5.35
N GLU A 124 0.79 -11.12 -4.68
CA GLU A 124 0.30 -12.00 -3.63
C GLU A 124 -0.14 -11.18 -2.42
N THR A 125 -1.34 -11.48 -1.89
CA THR A 125 -2.00 -10.66 -0.87
C THR A 125 -1.25 -10.68 0.47
N THR A 126 -0.74 -11.83 0.92
CA THR A 126 0.05 -11.91 2.15
C THR A 126 1.35 -11.13 2.01
N PHE A 127 2.07 -11.28 0.91
CA PHE A 127 3.26 -10.49 0.58
C PHE A 127 2.97 -8.99 0.56
N ALA A 128 1.84 -8.57 0.00
CA ALA A 128 1.44 -7.17 -0.03
C ALA A 128 1.24 -6.60 1.37
N HIS A 129 0.55 -7.33 2.26
CA HIS A 129 0.41 -6.93 3.67
C HIS A 129 1.76 -6.87 4.38
N ASP A 130 2.59 -7.90 4.24
CA ASP A 130 3.91 -7.94 4.87
C ASP A 130 4.82 -6.78 4.40
N MET A 131 4.71 -6.40 3.13
CA MET A 131 5.43 -5.26 2.56
C MET A 131 4.92 -3.93 3.12
N VAL A 132 3.60 -3.75 3.22
CA VAL A 132 3.01 -2.55 3.85
C VAL A 132 3.47 -2.43 5.29
N ASP A 133 3.45 -3.52 6.06
CA ASP A 133 3.92 -3.53 7.43
C ASP A 133 5.41 -3.18 7.54
N ALA A 134 6.24 -3.66 6.61
CA ALA A 134 7.66 -3.29 6.55
C ALA A 134 7.86 -1.79 6.27
N ILE A 135 7.09 -1.22 5.33
CA ILE A 135 7.12 0.20 5.01
C ILE A 135 6.64 1.05 6.20
N ASP A 136 5.57 0.65 6.88
CA ASP A 136 5.05 1.37 8.05
C ASP A 136 6.06 1.38 9.21
N ARG A 137 6.74 0.25 9.46
CA ARG A 137 7.84 0.18 10.44
C ARG A 137 9.00 1.10 10.06
N TYR A 138 9.35 1.17 8.78
CA TYR A 138 10.37 2.08 8.27
C TYR A 138 9.99 3.54 8.55
N GLU A 139 8.80 3.95 8.15
CA GLU A 139 8.33 5.34 8.31
C GLU A 139 8.24 5.73 9.79
N GLU A 140 7.80 4.83 10.66
CA GLU A 140 7.80 5.04 12.11
C GLU A 140 9.22 5.29 12.64
N LYS A 141 10.22 4.50 12.21
CA LYS A 141 11.61 4.69 12.60
C LYS A 141 12.17 6.01 12.10
N MET A 142 11.91 6.37 10.84
CA MET A 142 12.36 7.65 10.28
C MET A 142 11.71 8.84 10.99
N ARG A 143 10.42 8.76 11.32
CA ARG A 143 9.73 9.80 12.09
C ARG A 143 10.30 9.98 13.49
N ARG A 144 10.73 8.89 14.15
CA ARG A 144 11.48 8.96 15.42
C ARG A 144 12.83 9.64 15.22
N TYR A 145 13.61 9.19 14.25
CA TYR A 145 14.91 9.76 13.95
C TYR A 145 14.84 11.27 13.64
N GLU A 146 13.90 11.70 12.81
CA GLU A 146 13.70 13.12 12.50
C GLU A 146 13.29 13.94 13.73
N ARG A 147 12.39 13.40 14.56
CA ARG A 147 11.99 14.05 15.82
C ARG A 147 13.18 14.21 16.77
N ASP A 148 13.97 13.17 16.93
CA ASP A 148 15.14 13.18 17.82
C ASP A 148 16.24 14.11 17.30
N LYS A 149 16.43 14.20 15.98
CA LYS A 149 17.34 15.16 15.34
C LYS A 149 16.90 16.62 15.52
N ARG A 150 15.60 16.90 15.63
CA ARG A 150 15.05 18.25 15.88
C ARG A 150 15.14 18.67 17.36
N PHE A 151 15.15 17.71 18.29
CA PHE A 151 15.20 17.97 19.74
C PHE A 151 16.47 18.70 20.27
N PRO A 152 17.72 18.40 19.81
CA PRO A 152 18.91 19.09 20.31
C PRO A 152 18.98 20.57 19.90
N LEU A 153 18.13 21.05 18.98
CA LEU A 153 18.05 22.45 18.60
C LEU A 153 17.22 23.30 19.59
N LEU A 154 16.38 22.67 20.42
CA LEU A 154 15.52 23.37 21.39
C LEU A 154 16.17 23.56 22.78
N MET A 155 17.36 23.00 23.01
CA MET A 155 18.14 23.18 24.25
C MET A 155 19.30 24.17 24.11
N LYS A 156 19.32 24.95 23.02
CA LYS A 156 20.24 26.08 22.81
C LYS A 156 19.45 27.39 22.81
N HIS A 157 18.74 27.71 23.89
CA HIS A 157 18.35 29.08 24.25
C HIS A 157 18.18 29.19 25.76
#